data_AF-A0A1F7QT74-F1
#
_entry.id   AF-A0A1F7QT74-F1
#
_cell.length_a   1.000
_cell.length_b   1.000
_cell.length_c   1.000
_cell.angle_alpha   90.00
_cell.angle_beta   90.00
_cell.angle_gamma   90.00
#
_symmetry.space_group_name_H-M   'P 1'
#
loop_
_entity.id
_entity.type
_entity.pdbx_description
1 polymer ?
#
loop_
_entity_poly.entity_id
_entity_poly.type
_entity_poly.pdbx_seq_one_letter_code
_entity_poly.pdbx_strand_id
1 'polypeptide(L)'
;MKIKGSVTKQEAELEISKSEIELLGKIVPRAIRELGGIFGDKVALWRHNNAIDNLKIANKKIKESGLPIKEVPMKILYPLLENSSLEEEKDVREKWANLLANAITQSHPVKPNYAEILKELSPLEVRILDQLYNEASKENNYKTRKSLQFSTEAMSKSVNISPKEADLIVDNFHRLNLCRQPAGDGIKVGEFKFSLSTNEIFEFTTLGYDFVEACRWN
;
A
#
# COMPACT_ATOMS: atom_id res chain seq x y z
N MET A 1 23.13 -15.39 -39.33
CA MET A 1 23.71 -16.68 -38.91
C MET A 1 22.62 -17.47 -38.20
N LYS A 2 22.17 -18.61 -38.75
CA LYS A 2 21.12 -19.45 -38.14
C LYS A 2 21.76 -20.35 -37.08
N ILE A 3 21.19 -20.38 -35.88
CA ILE A 3 21.35 -21.51 -34.96
C ILE A 3 19.95 -21.91 -34.51
N LYS A 4 19.49 -23.07 -34.97
CA LYS A 4 18.34 -23.80 -34.43
C LYS A 4 18.91 -24.82 -33.43
N GLY A 5 18.43 -24.78 -32.21
CA GLY A 5 18.57 -25.86 -31.22
C GLY A 5 17.32 -25.84 -30.35
N SER A 6 16.44 -26.80 -30.53
CA SER A 6 15.13 -26.92 -29.86
C SER A 6 15.20 -28.07 -28.85
N VAL A 7 14.89 -27.81 -27.58
CA VAL A 7 14.23 -28.78 -26.68
C VAL A 7 13.38 -27.98 -25.69
N THR A 8 12.10 -28.32 -25.57
CA THR A 8 11.03 -27.71 -24.74
C THR A 8 10.35 -26.42 -25.26
N LYS A 9 9.16 -26.61 -25.85
CA LYS A 9 8.11 -25.60 -26.02
C LYS A 9 7.55 -25.23 -24.64
N GLN A 10 8.05 -24.17 -24.02
CA GLN A 10 7.33 -23.44 -22.97
C GLN A 10 7.92 -22.03 -22.83
N GLU A 11 7.94 -21.31 -23.94
CA GLU A 11 8.08 -19.86 -23.93
C GLU A 11 6.72 -19.30 -23.50
N ALA A 12 6.53 -19.10 -22.21
CA ALA A 12 5.68 -18.00 -21.79
C ALA A 12 6.49 -16.73 -22.12
N GLU A 13 6.31 -16.21 -23.34
CA GLU A 13 6.90 -14.94 -23.73
C GLU A 13 6.39 -13.88 -22.75
N LEU A 14 7.27 -13.48 -21.83
CA LEU A 14 7.11 -12.28 -21.04
C LEU A 14 7.02 -11.11 -22.02
N GLU A 15 5.81 -10.65 -22.34
CA GLU A 15 5.61 -9.37 -23.04
C GLU A 15 5.89 -8.21 -22.06
N ILE A 16 7.14 -8.09 -21.60
CA ILE A 16 7.63 -6.89 -20.94
C ILE A 16 7.92 -5.88 -22.05
N SER A 17 7.21 -4.75 -22.05
CA SER A 17 7.45 -3.72 -23.06
C SER A 17 8.83 -3.09 -22.86
N LYS A 18 9.44 -2.59 -23.95
CA LYS A 18 10.72 -1.85 -23.87
C LYS A 18 10.66 -0.71 -22.84
N SER A 19 9.49 -0.09 -22.67
CA SER A 19 9.29 0.99 -21.72
C SER A 19 9.28 0.54 -20.25
N GLU A 20 8.88 -0.71 -19.97
CA GLU A 20 8.95 -1.30 -18.62
C GLU A 20 10.38 -1.69 -18.28
N ILE A 21 11.14 -2.27 -19.23
CA ILE A 21 12.57 -2.56 -19.06
C ILE A 21 13.34 -1.27 -18.80
N GLU A 22 13.03 -0.20 -19.54
CA GLU A 22 13.66 1.11 -19.35
C GLU A 22 13.31 1.72 -17.99
N LEU A 23 12.05 1.58 -17.54
CA LEU A 23 11.64 2.03 -16.21
C LEU A 23 12.37 1.26 -15.10
N LEU A 24 12.42 -0.07 -15.18
CA LEU A 24 13.18 -0.91 -14.25
C LEU A 24 14.65 -0.51 -14.20
N GLY A 25 15.25 -0.25 -15.37
CA GLY A 25 16.62 0.24 -15.48
C GLY A 25 16.85 1.62 -14.85
N LYS A 26 15.82 2.47 -14.72
CA LYS A 26 15.93 3.79 -14.08
C LYS A 26 15.71 3.75 -12.57
N ILE A 27 14.91 2.80 -12.06
CA ILE A 27 14.52 2.75 -10.64
C ILE A 27 15.40 1.82 -9.80
N VAL A 28 16.02 0.82 -10.42
CA VAL A 28 16.94 -0.12 -9.74
C VAL A 28 18.33 0.50 -9.60
N PRO A 29 18.90 0.59 -8.37
CA PRO A 29 20.24 1.11 -8.15
C PRO A 29 21.29 0.40 -9.02
N ARG A 30 22.25 1.17 -9.54
CA ARG A 30 23.28 0.68 -10.48
C ARG A 30 23.99 -0.61 -10.00
N ALA A 31 24.30 -0.72 -8.72
CA ALA A 31 25.01 -1.87 -8.13
C ALA A 31 24.27 -3.22 -8.27
N ILE A 32 22.93 -3.21 -8.35
CA ILE A 32 22.12 -4.43 -8.48
C ILE A 32 21.98 -4.86 -9.94
N ARG A 33 22.10 -3.91 -10.89
CA ARG A 33 22.00 -4.17 -12.34
C ARG A 33 23.09 -5.10 -12.85
N GLU A 34 24.22 -5.16 -12.14
CA GLU A 34 25.37 -5.99 -12.46
C GLU A 34 25.22 -7.44 -11.93
N LEU A 35 24.24 -7.70 -11.07
CA LEU A 35 23.93 -9.01 -10.50
C LEU A 35 22.72 -9.63 -11.23
N GLY A 36 22.90 -9.92 -12.51
CA GLY A 36 21.90 -10.53 -13.36
C GLY A 36 21.71 -12.01 -13.05
N GLY A 37 20.71 -12.35 -12.24
CA GLY A 37 20.19 -13.71 -12.20
C GLY A 37 19.44 -14.03 -10.93
N ILE A 38 18.13 -14.17 -11.04
CA ILE A 38 17.28 -15.15 -10.36
C ILE A 38 15.93 -14.98 -11.06
N PHE A 39 15.47 -15.92 -11.89
CA PHE A 39 14.04 -16.19 -12.13
C PHE A 39 13.89 -17.58 -12.75
N GLY A 40 13.36 -18.52 -11.97
CA GLY A 40 13.12 -19.90 -12.41
C GLY A 40 12.03 -20.56 -11.59
N ASP A 41 10.77 -20.38 -11.99
CA ASP A 41 9.66 -21.35 -11.86
C ASP A 41 8.36 -20.77 -12.45
N LYS A 42 7.36 -21.59 -12.78
CA LYS A 42 6.07 -21.11 -13.34
C LYS A 42 5.30 -20.19 -12.40
N VAL A 43 5.39 -20.44 -11.10
CA VAL A 43 4.82 -19.56 -10.05
C VAL A 43 5.62 -18.25 -9.99
N ALA A 44 6.94 -18.30 -10.20
CA ALA A 44 7.75 -17.10 -10.33
C ALA A 44 7.31 -16.28 -11.55
N LEU A 45 7.15 -16.92 -12.71
CA LEU A 45 6.68 -16.26 -13.93
C LEU A 45 5.27 -15.64 -13.81
N TRP A 46 4.33 -16.31 -13.13
CA TRP A 46 3.02 -15.73 -12.82
C TRP A 46 3.12 -14.50 -11.89
N ARG A 47 3.91 -14.59 -10.80
CA ARG A 47 4.21 -13.45 -9.92
C ARG A 47 4.86 -12.30 -10.69
N HIS A 48 5.78 -12.61 -11.62
CA HIS A 48 6.41 -11.58 -12.44
C HIS A 48 5.40 -10.85 -13.30
N ASN A 49 4.46 -11.55 -13.93
CA ASN A 49 3.42 -10.92 -14.75
C ASN A 49 2.55 -9.97 -13.94
N ASN A 50 2.11 -10.36 -12.74
CA ASN A 50 1.31 -9.48 -11.87
C ASN A 50 2.12 -8.25 -11.39
N ALA A 51 3.39 -8.44 -11.01
CA ALA A 51 4.26 -7.32 -10.66
C ALA A 51 4.49 -6.36 -11.84
N ILE A 52 4.65 -6.91 -13.04
CA ILE A 52 4.78 -6.15 -14.29
C ILE A 52 3.49 -5.36 -14.55
N ASP A 53 2.31 -5.95 -14.35
CA ASP A 53 1.04 -5.27 -14.57
C ASP A 53 0.81 -4.12 -13.59
N ASN A 54 1.16 -4.29 -12.31
CA ASN A 54 1.15 -3.19 -11.34
C ASN A 54 2.16 -2.10 -11.73
N LEU A 55 3.33 -2.48 -12.22
CA LEU A 55 4.33 -1.54 -12.72
C LEU A 55 3.84 -0.82 -13.99
N LYS A 56 3.06 -1.46 -14.87
CA LYS A 56 2.42 -0.82 -16.04
C LYS A 56 1.44 0.25 -15.61
N ILE A 57 0.60 -0.03 -14.61
CA ILE A 57 -0.34 0.96 -14.05
C ILE A 57 0.43 2.15 -13.46
N ALA A 58 1.47 1.88 -12.66
CA ALA A 58 2.33 2.92 -12.11
C ALA A 58 3.02 3.73 -13.21
N ASN A 59 3.58 3.08 -14.24
CA ASN A 59 4.25 3.73 -15.36
C ASN A 59 3.31 4.64 -16.16
N LYS A 60 2.05 4.20 -16.37
CA LYS A 60 1.02 5.01 -17.03
C LYS A 60 0.78 6.30 -16.24
N LYS A 61 0.55 6.18 -14.92
CA LYS A 61 0.37 7.33 -14.01
C LYS A 61 1.55 8.30 -14.05
N ILE A 62 2.78 7.77 -13.99
CA ILE A 62 4.00 8.57 -14.05
C ILE A 62 4.08 9.34 -15.38
N LYS A 63 3.87 8.65 -16.52
CA LYS A 63 3.90 9.29 -17.85
C LYS A 63 2.85 10.39 -17.99
N GLU A 64 1.63 10.15 -17.51
CA GLU A 64 0.55 11.13 -17.54
C GLU A 64 0.82 12.35 -16.64
N SER A 65 1.50 12.15 -15.51
CA SER A 65 1.84 13.24 -14.57
C SER A 65 3.00 14.14 -15.03
N GLY A 66 3.88 13.64 -15.92
CA GLY A 66 5.11 14.34 -16.29
C GLY A 66 6.16 14.46 -15.17
N LEU A 67 5.95 13.80 -14.02
CA LEU A 67 6.88 13.82 -12.90
C LEU A 67 8.19 13.08 -13.23
N PRO A 68 9.34 13.53 -12.67
CA PRO A 68 10.62 12.89 -12.94
C PRO A 68 10.70 11.50 -12.30
N ILE A 69 11.34 10.57 -13.01
CA ILE A 69 11.65 9.22 -12.50
C ILE A 69 12.95 9.29 -11.70
N LYS A 70 12.93 8.74 -10.49
CA LYS A 70 14.10 8.69 -9.58
C LYS A 70 14.40 7.25 -9.16
N GLU A 71 15.62 7.02 -8.70
CA GLU A 71 16.01 5.74 -8.10
C GLU A 71 15.24 5.50 -6.81
N VAL A 72 14.82 4.24 -6.59
CA VAL A 72 14.09 3.82 -5.40
C VAL A 72 15.00 2.91 -4.55
N PRO A 73 15.14 3.16 -3.24
CA PRO A 73 15.88 2.25 -2.37
C PRO A 73 15.34 0.81 -2.45
N MET A 74 16.21 -0.19 -2.58
CA MET A 74 15.79 -1.59 -2.72
C MET A 74 14.92 -2.08 -1.55
N LYS A 75 15.14 -1.55 -0.34
CA LYS A 75 14.32 -1.86 0.85
C LYS A 75 12.85 -1.41 0.71
N ILE A 76 12.56 -0.51 -0.24
CA ILE A 76 11.20 -0.08 -0.59
C ILE A 76 10.76 -0.79 -1.88
N LEU A 77 11.60 -0.75 -2.92
CA LEU A 77 11.24 -1.27 -4.25
C LEU A 77 10.95 -2.78 -4.22
N TYR A 78 11.79 -3.57 -3.57
CA TYR A 78 11.66 -5.02 -3.57
C TYR A 78 10.36 -5.49 -2.89
N PRO A 79 10.02 -5.06 -1.65
CA PRO A 79 8.75 -5.44 -1.04
C PRO A 79 7.52 -4.97 -1.83
N LEU A 80 7.56 -3.80 -2.47
CA LEU A 80 6.45 -3.33 -3.31
C LEU A 80 6.24 -4.24 -4.54
N LEU A 81 7.32 -4.61 -5.24
CA LEU A 81 7.22 -5.50 -6.40
C LEU A 81 6.82 -6.93 -5.99
N GLU A 82 7.43 -7.46 -4.93
CA GLU A 82 7.17 -8.83 -4.48
C GLU A 82 5.74 -8.98 -3.94
N ASN A 83 5.30 -8.13 -3.02
CA ASN A 83 3.98 -8.29 -2.42
C ASN A 83 2.85 -7.94 -3.39
N SER A 84 3.03 -6.91 -4.24
CA SER A 84 2.01 -6.58 -5.26
C SER A 84 1.81 -7.69 -6.29
N SER A 85 2.82 -8.55 -6.52
CA SER A 85 2.69 -9.71 -7.42
C SER A 85 1.64 -10.74 -6.98
N LEU A 86 1.28 -10.73 -5.70
CA LEU A 86 0.33 -11.65 -5.10
C LEU A 86 -1.08 -11.08 -5.05
N GLU A 87 -1.26 -9.81 -5.42
CA GLU A 87 -2.54 -9.12 -5.31
C GLU A 87 -3.46 -9.39 -6.51
N GLU A 88 -4.66 -9.88 -6.24
CA GLU A 88 -5.67 -10.20 -7.25
C GLU A 88 -6.79 -9.15 -7.30
N GLU A 89 -7.02 -8.46 -6.19
CA GLU A 89 -8.12 -7.53 -6.02
C GLU A 89 -7.82 -6.21 -6.70
N LYS A 90 -8.69 -5.79 -7.63
CA LYS A 90 -8.45 -4.63 -8.49
C LYS A 90 -8.24 -3.35 -7.68
N ASP A 91 -9.05 -3.13 -6.64
CA ASP A 91 -8.99 -1.92 -5.82
C ASP A 91 -7.67 -1.86 -5.03
N VAL A 92 -7.15 -3.02 -4.59
CA VAL A 92 -5.88 -3.10 -3.84
C VAL A 92 -4.68 -3.01 -4.78
N ARG A 93 -4.74 -3.59 -5.98
CA ARG A 93 -3.73 -3.40 -7.05
C ARG A 93 -3.50 -1.93 -7.37
N GLU A 94 -4.56 -1.13 -7.39
CA GLU A 94 -4.45 0.32 -7.59
C GLU A 94 -3.63 0.99 -6.48
N LYS A 95 -3.76 0.57 -5.22
CA LYS A 95 -2.96 1.08 -4.10
C LYS A 95 -1.48 0.71 -4.24
N TRP A 96 -1.18 -0.52 -4.66
CA TRP A 96 0.18 -0.95 -4.97
C TRP A 96 0.80 -0.12 -6.08
N ALA A 97 0.06 0.12 -7.16
CA ALA A 97 0.51 0.96 -8.28
C ALA A 97 0.76 2.41 -7.83
N ASN A 98 -0.08 2.96 -6.97
CA ASN A 98 0.10 4.30 -6.40
C ASN A 98 1.34 4.38 -5.50
N LEU A 99 1.58 3.37 -4.65
CA LEU A 99 2.80 3.31 -3.83
C LEU A 99 4.07 3.22 -4.69
N LEU A 100 4.06 2.39 -5.73
CA LEU A 100 5.16 2.31 -6.70
C LEU A 100 5.38 3.66 -7.38
N ALA A 101 4.32 4.27 -7.90
CA ALA A 101 4.42 5.54 -8.59
C ALA A 101 4.94 6.65 -7.67
N ASN A 102 4.40 6.77 -6.45
CA ASN A 102 4.85 7.75 -5.45
C ASN A 102 6.30 7.51 -5.01
N ALA A 103 6.73 6.26 -4.87
CA ALA A 103 8.12 5.94 -4.54
C ALA A 103 9.09 6.36 -5.67
N ILE A 104 8.69 6.13 -6.92
CA ILE A 104 9.49 6.42 -8.12
C ILE A 104 9.60 7.93 -8.38
N THR A 105 8.51 8.67 -8.25
CA THR A 105 8.49 10.12 -8.50
C THR A 105 8.90 10.94 -7.28
N GLN A 106 8.85 10.32 -6.09
CA GLN A 106 8.97 10.97 -4.80
C GLN A 106 7.94 12.10 -4.61
N SER A 107 6.74 11.96 -5.19
CA SER A 107 5.61 12.87 -4.97
C SER A 107 5.07 12.78 -3.54
N HIS A 108 5.04 11.57 -2.97
CA HIS A 108 4.70 11.33 -1.57
C HIS A 108 5.78 10.46 -0.90
N PRO A 109 6.08 10.68 0.40
CA PRO A 109 7.02 9.83 1.12
C PRO A 109 6.50 8.39 1.26
N VAL A 110 7.15 7.44 0.60
CA VAL A 110 6.87 6.00 0.77
C VAL A 110 7.86 5.41 1.77
N LYS A 111 7.35 4.80 2.85
CA LYS A 111 8.17 4.20 3.90
C LYS A 111 8.35 2.69 3.67
N PRO A 112 9.46 2.08 4.12
CA PRO A 112 9.71 0.65 3.94
C PRO A 112 8.63 -0.28 4.51
N ASN A 113 7.91 0.14 5.54
CA ASN A 113 6.85 -0.65 6.18
C ASN A 113 5.51 -0.60 5.42
N TYR A 114 5.32 0.30 4.46
CA TYR A 114 4.01 0.44 3.79
C TYR A 114 3.63 -0.77 2.94
N ALA A 115 4.61 -1.46 2.35
CA ALA A 115 4.37 -2.72 1.65
C ALA A 115 3.81 -3.79 2.60
N GLU A 116 4.41 -3.95 3.78
CA GLU A 116 3.94 -4.96 4.74
C GLU A 116 2.55 -4.59 5.30
N ILE A 117 2.30 -3.30 5.57
CA ILE A 117 0.97 -2.84 5.98
C ILE A 117 -0.07 -3.19 4.92
N LEU A 118 0.15 -2.82 3.65
CA LEU A 118 -0.84 -3.04 2.59
C LEU A 118 -1.10 -4.53 2.33
N LYS A 119 -0.06 -5.36 2.42
CA LYS A 119 -0.15 -6.82 2.28
C LYS A 119 -1.06 -7.46 3.35
N GLU A 120 -1.11 -6.89 4.55
CA GLU A 120 -1.89 -7.42 5.67
C GLU A 120 -3.35 -6.94 5.69
N LEU A 121 -3.74 -6.03 4.80
CA LEU A 121 -5.09 -5.48 4.73
C LEU A 121 -5.95 -6.23 3.72
N SER A 122 -7.19 -6.52 4.11
CA SER A 122 -8.22 -6.99 3.20
C SER A 122 -8.74 -5.86 2.28
N PRO A 123 -9.40 -6.19 1.16
CA PRO A 123 -10.00 -5.18 0.28
C PRO A 123 -11.05 -4.30 0.99
N LEU A 124 -11.81 -4.88 1.92
CA LEU A 124 -12.80 -4.13 2.69
C LEU A 124 -12.11 -3.12 3.61
N GLU A 125 -11.05 -3.52 4.30
CA GLU A 125 -10.26 -2.65 5.17
C GLU A 125 -9.62 -1.50 4.39
N VAL A 126 -9.09 -1.76 3.18
CA VAL A 126 -8.58 -0.71 2.28
C VAL A 126 -9.68 0.31 1.94
N ARG A 127 -10.90 -0.16 1.61
CA ARG A 127 -12.03 0.73 1.31
C ARG A 127 -12.47 1.54 2.52
N ILE A 128 -12.48 0.94 3.72
CA ILE A 128 -12.80 1.65 4.96
C ILE A 128 -11.76 2.74 5.21
N LEU A 129 -10.46 2.42 5.12
CA LEU A 129 -9.38 3.40 5.29
C LEU A 129 -9.48 4.56 4.30
N ASP A 130 -9.86 4.30 3.04
CA ASP A 130 -10.12 5.35 2.06
C ASP A 130 -11.30 6.26 2.46
N GLN A 131 -12.41 5.69 2.96
CA GLN A 131 -13.56 6.46 3.45
C GLN A 131 -13.18 7.34 4.63
N LEU A 132 -12.49 6.76 5.63
CA LEU A 132 -12.01 7.50 6.80
C LEU A 132 -11.06 8.63 6.37
N TYR A 133 -10.13 8.36 5.44
CA TYR A 133 -9.21 9.36 4.92
C TYR A 133 -9.94 10.49 4.22
N ASN A 134 -10.94 10.20 3.38
CA ASN A 134 -11.71 11.23 2.67
C ASN A 134 -12.40 12.21 3.64
N GLU A 135 -12.84 11.72 4.80
CA GLU A 135 -13.38 12.56 5.86
C GLU A 135 -12.28 13.36 6.57
N ALA A 136 -11.18 12.70 6.95
CA ALA A 136 -10.06 13.36 7.63
C ALA A 136 -9.34 14.40 6.77
N SER A 137 -9.24 14.20 5.46
CA SER A 137 -8.57 15.13 4.54
C SER A 137 -9.35 16.43 4.33
N LYS A 138 -10.59 16.54 4.81
CA LYS A 138 -11.35 17.80 4.81
C LYS A 138 -10.79 18.79 5.85
N GLU A 139 -10.09 18.29 6.87
CA GLU A 139 -9.41 19.11 7.88
C GLU A 139 -7.93 19.29 7.53
N ASN A 140 -7.55 20.53 7.24
CA ASN A 140 -6.18 20.88 6.85
C ASN A 140 -5.25 21.06 8.07
N ASN A 141 -5.81 21.38 9.24
CA ASN A 141 -5.04 21.57 10.45
C ASN A 141 -4.61 20.22 11.04
N TYR A 142 -3.29 19.97 11.08
CA TYR A 142 -2.72 18.73 11.60
C TYR A 142 -3.20 18.38 13.03
N LYS A 143 -3.28 19.36 13.94
CA LYS A 143 -3.67 19.11 15.34
C LYS A 143 -5.13 18.66 15.41
N THR A 144 -6.02 19.38 14.72
CA THR A 144 -7.45 19.05 14.67
C THR A 144 -7.68 17.70 13.96
N ARG A 145 -7.04 17.48 12.81
CA ARG A 145 -7.14 16.24 12.03
C ARG A 145 -6.70 15.03 12.83
N LYS A 146 -5.59 15.15 13.57
CA LYS A 146 -5.04 14.06 14.39
C LYS A 146 -5.97 13.64 15.53
N SER A 147 -6.81 14.54 16.01
CA SER A 147 -7.83 14.27 17.04
C SER A 147 -9.22 13.98 16.47
N LEU A 148 -9.35 13.82 15.14
CA LEU A 148 -10.62 13.51 14.52
C LEU A 148 -11.02 12.07 14.87
N GLN A 149 -12.18 11.93 15.49
CA GLN A 149 -12.70 10.65 15.93
C GLN A 149 -13.72 10.10 14.92
N PHE A 150 -13.72 8.79 14.78
CA PHE A 150 -14.65 8.02 13.98
C PHE A 150 -15.45 7.09 14.88
N SER A 151 -16.72 6.90 14.55
CA SER A 151 -17.60 5.94 15.24
C SER A 151 -17.56 4.59 14.51
N THR A 152 -17.32 3.51 15.25
CA THR A 152 -17.36 2.15 14.73
C THR A 152 -18.75 1.75 14.30
N GLU A 153 -19.80 2.21 15.00
CA GLU A 153 -21.18 2.00 14.59
C GLU A 153 -21.49 2.71 13.26
N ALA A 154 -21.06 3.96 13.10
CA ALA A 154 -21.26 4.70 11.86
C ALA A 154 -20.50 4.07 10.67
N MET A 155 -19.26 3.64 10.92
CA MET A 155 -18.43 2.92 9.94
C MET A 155 -19.06 1.58 9.56
N SER A 156 -19.50 0.79 10.54
CA SER A 156 -20.20 -0.49 10.33
C SER A 156 -21.43 -0.31 9.45
N LYS A 157 -22.23 0.73 9.69
CA LYS A 157 -23.41 1.05 8.89
C LYS A 157 -23.05 1.51 7.47
N SER A 158 -21.98 2.28 7.28
CA SER A 158 -21.61 2.81 5.96
C SER A 158 -21.13 1.73 5.00
N VAL A 159 -20.59 0.62 5.51
CA VAL A 159 -20.12 -0.52 4.70
C VAL A 159 -20.97 -1.78 4.87
N ASN A 160 -22.07 -1.71 5.62
CA ASN A 160 -23.05 -2.77 5.83
C ASN A 160 -22.44 -4.09 6.36
N ILE A 161 -21.69 -4.00 7.46
CA ILE A 161 -21.09 -5.16 8.16
C ILE A 161 -21.65 -5.33 9.56
N SER A 162 -21.54 -6.54 10.12
CA SER A 162 -21.98 -6.81 11.49
C SER A 162 -21.14 -6.07 12.54
N PRO A 163 -21.67 -5.78 13.75
CA PRO A 163 -20.88 -5.16 14.82
C PRO A 163 -19.60 -5.94 15.16
N LYS A 164 -19.69 -7.27 15.21
CA LYS A 164 -18.55 -8.15 15.47
C LYS A 164 -17.47 -8.03 14.39
N GLU A 165 -17.86 -7.93 13.12
CA GLU A 165 -16.92 -7.76 12.02
C GLU A 165 -16.26 -6.38 12.05
N ALA A 166 -17.02 -5.35 12.42
CA ALA A 166 -16.47 -4.01 12.61
C ALA A 166 -15.44 -3.97 13.75
N ASP A 167 -15.69 -4.64 14.87
CA ASP A 167 -14.73 -4.75 15.98
C ASP A 167 -13.44 -5.43 15.53
N LEU A 168 -13.51 -6.53 14.76
CA LEU A 168 -12.33 -7.23 14.24
C LEU A 168 -11.49 -6.35 13.30
N ILE A 169 -12.14 -5.54 12.46
CA ILE A 169 -11.47 -4.59 11.57
C ILE A 169 -10.77 -3.49 12.39
N VAL A 170 -11.45 -2.93 13.39
CA VAL A 170 -10.87 -1.89 14.27
C VAL A 170 -9.70 -2.46 15.07
N ASP A 171 -9.81 -3.68 15.58
CA ASP A 171 -8.73 -4.39 16.25
C ASP A 171 -7.52 -4.60 15.31
N ASN A 172 -7.75 -4.93 14.05
CA ASN A 172 -6.68 -5.06 13.07
C ASN A 172 -6.03 -3.70 12.75
N PHE A 173 -6.82 -2.63 12.64
CA PHE A 173 -6.29 -1.27 12.49
C PHE A 173 -5.44 -0.84 13.69
N HIS A 174 -5.83 -1.22 14.91
CA HIS A 174 -5.02 -1.02 16.11
C HIS A 174 -3.73 -1.85 16.06
N ARG A 175 -3.82 -3.13 15.67
CA ARG A 175 -2.67 -4.04 15.53
C ARG A 175 -1.62 -3.52 14.54
N LEU A 176 -2.08 -2.97 13.41
CA LEU A 176 -1.23 -2.34 12.40
C LEU A 176 -0.84 -0.89 12.75
N ASN A 177 -1.31 -0.36 13.88
CA ASN A 177 -1.10 1.01 14.34
C ASN A 177 -1.52 2.06 13.29
N LEU A 178 -2.57 1.76 12.52
CA LEU A 178 -3.20 2.68 11.55
C LEU A 178 -4.23 3.57 12.23
N CYS A 179 -4.99 2.98 13.15
CA CYS A 179 -5.88 3.69 14.05
C CYS A 179 -5.45 3.46 15.49
N ARG A 180 -6.00 4.26 16.40
CA ARG A 180 -5.84 4.09 17.84
C ARG A 180 -7.07 4.57 18.58
N GLN A 181 -7.18 4.18 19.83
CA GLN A 181 -8.13 4.78 20.75
C GLN A 181 -7.82 6.28 20.93
N PRO A 182 -8.84 7.15 21.02
CA PRO A 182 -8.63 8.57 21.23
C PRO A 182 -7.88 8.79 22.54
N ALA A 183 -6.87 9.64 22.51
CA ALA A 183 -6.13 10.00 23.71
C ALA A 183 -6.98 10.93 24.58
N GLY A 184 -7.79 10.36 25.49
CA GLY A 184 -8.38 11.12 26.58
C GLY A 184 -7.35 11.40 27.68
N ASP A 185 -7.55 12.46 28.47
CA ASP A 185 -6.72 12.74 29.66
C ASP A 185 -6.89 11.71 30.81
N GLY A 186 -7.56 10.59 30.52
CA GLY A 186 -8.04 9.62 31.49
C GLY A 186 -9.14 10.22 32.37
N ILE A 187 -9.88 9.34 33.04
CA ILE A 187 -10.75 9.74 34.14
C ILE A 187 -9.97 9.43 35.42
N LYS A 188 -9.75 10.43 36.28
CA LYS A 188 -9.25 10.20 37.63
C LYS A 188 -10.41 9.85 38.55
N VAL A 189 -10.34 8.70 39.21
CA VAL A 189 -11.25 8.33 40.30
C VAL A 189 -10.41 8.18 41.56
N GLY A 190 -10.42 9.21 42.41
CA GLY A 190 -9.47 9.32 43.52
C GLY A 190 -8.04 9.48 43.02
N GLU A 191 -7.11 8.67 43.54
CA GLU A 191 -5.70 8.65 43.09
C GLU A 191 -5.46 7.80 41.83
N PHE A 192 -6.47 7.01 41.43
CA PHE A 192 -6.35 6.08 40.31
C PHE A 192 -6.70 6.76 38.98
N LYS A 193 -5.84 6.58 37.98
CA LYS A 193 -6.12 6.97 36.60
C LYS A 193 -6.73 5.78 35.84
N PHE A 194 -7.89 5.99 35.26
CA PHE A 194 -8.55 5.02 34.38
C PHE A 194 -8.53 5.53 32.94
N SER A 195 -8.32 4.61 32.00
CA SER A 195 -8.52 4.85 30.57
C SER A 195 -9.64 3.94 30.10
N LEU A 196 -10.63 4.49 29.40
CA LEU A 196 -11.67 3.70 28.76
C LEU A 196 -11.06 3.05 27.51
N SER A 197 -10.91 1.73 27.53
CA SER A 197 -10.63 0.97 26.32
C SER A 197 -11.95 0.68 25.63
N THR A 198 -12.27 1.44 24.59
CA THR A 198 -13.45 1.24 23.76
C THR A 198 -13.05 1.09 22.30
N ASN A 199 -13.76 0.23 21.58
CA ASN A 199 -13.72 0.20 20.12
C ASN A 199 -14.88 1.01 19.52
N GLU A 200 -15.73 1.67 20.31
CA GLU A 200 -16.85 2.46 19.79
C GLU A 200 -16.38 3.70 19.04
N ILE A 201 -15.26 4.27 19.48
CA ILE A 201 -14.61 5.44 18.87
C ILE A 201 -13.11 5.19 18.69
N PHE A 202 -12.57 5.66 17.55
CA PHE A 202 -11.15 5.55 17.23
C PHE A 202 -10.71 6.76 16.39
N GLU A 203 -9.40 7.03 16.32
CA GLU A 203 -8.81 8.09 15.51
C GLU A 203 -7.66 7.55 14.66
N PHE A 204 -7.32 8.23 13.56
CA PHE A 204 -6.10 7.89 12.81
C PHE A 204 -4.86 8.13 13.66
N THR A 205 -3.88 7.23 13.56
CA THR A 205 -2.51 7.59 13.91
C THR A 205 -1.90 8.46 12.80
N THR A 206 -0.81 9.17 13.09
CA THR A 206 -0.05 9.85 12.02
C THR A 206 0.47 8.84 10.99
N LEU A 207 0.89 7.65 11.42
CA LEU A 207 1.29 6.57 10.52
C LEU A 207 0.14 6.14 9.60
N GLY A 208 -1.05 5.93 10.15
CA GLY A 208 -2.21 5.48 9.37
C GLY A 208 -2.66 6.52 8.35
N TYR A 209 -2.71 7.79 8.73
CA TYR A 209 -3.04 8.86 7.80
C TYR A 209 -2.03 8.95 6.64
N ASP A 210 -0.73 9.01 6.96
CA ASP A 210 0.34 9.13 5.96
C ASP A 210 0.44 7.87 5.08
N PHE A 211 0.12 6.69 5.62
CA PHE A 211 0.04 5.45 4.85
C PHE A 211 -1.08 5.53 3.79
N VAL A 212 -2.29 5.91 4.18
CA VAL A 212 -3.41 6.02 3.24
C VAL A 212 -3.15 7.11 2.21
N GLU A 213 -2.56 8.24 2.60
CA GLU A 213 -2.13 9.29 1.67
C GLU A 213 -1.14 8.76 0.62
N ALA A 214 -0.11 8.02 1.04
CA ALA A 214 0.88 7.43 0.13
C ALA A 214 0.28 6.36 -0.80
N CYS A 215 -0.83 5.73 -0.42
CA CYS A 215 -1.58 4.78 -1.24
C CYS A 215 -2.49 5.46 -2.28
N ARG A 216 -2.54 6.80 -2.34
CA ARG A 216 -3.30 7.57 -3.33
C ARG A 216 -2.39 8.17 -4.39
N TRP A 217 -2.98 8.42 -5.56
CA TRP A 217 -2.34 9.15 -6.64
C TRP A 217 -3.16 10.40 -6.90
N ASN A 218 -2.57 11.55 -6.60
CA ASN A 218 -3.16 12.88 -6.74
C ASN A 218 -2.35 13.70 -7.74
#